data_AF-A0AAU1AGE9-F1
#
_entry.id   AF-A0AAU1AGE9-F1
#
_cell.length_a   1.000
_cell.length_b   1.000
_cell.length_c   1.000
_cell.angle_alpha   90.00
_cell.angle_beta   90.00
_cell.angle_gamma   90.00
#
_symmetry.space_group_name_H-M   'P 1'
#
loop_
_entity.id
_entity.type
_entity.pdbx_description
1 polymer ?
#
loop_
_entity_poly.entity_id
_entity_poly.type
_entity_poly.pdbx_seq_one_letter_code
_entity_poly.pdbx_strand_id
1 'polypeptide(L)' 'MDGEHLPRRPQWHCQTCAADTPWPCHPARVRLAEAYGCDRIGLSIYVSGLLFVVVVELPEVAPAELYERFVAWTR' A
#
# COMPACT_ATOMS: atom_id res chain seq x y z
N MET A 1 -6.47 -18.97 5.71
CA MET A 1 -6.37 -18.04 6.86
C MET A 1 -6.32 -16.65 6.27
N ASP A 2 -7.44 -16.19 5.71
CA ASP A 2 -7.39 -15.14 4.69
C ASP A 2 -8.18 -13.92 5.17
N GLY A 3 -7.68 -13.32 6.26
CA GLY A 3 -8.14 -12.02 6.72
C GLY A 3 -7.82 -10.92 5.70
N GLU A 4 -8.53 -9.80 5.77
CA GLU A 4 -8.28 -8.66 4.88
C GLU A 4 -6.89 -8.06 5.16
N HIS A 5 -6.05 -7.90 4.12
CA HIS A 5 -4.75 -7.25 4.27
C HIS A 5 -4.96 -5.73 4.20
N LEU A 6 -5.47 -5.16 5.29
CA LEU A 6 -5.68 -3.72 5.45
C LEU A 6 -4.49 -3.02 6.11
N PRO A 7 -4.27 -1.72 5.85
CA PRO A 7 -3.26 -0.93 6.55
C PRO A 7 -3.70 -0.63 8.00
N ARG A 8 -2.76 -0.68 8.94
CA ARG A 8 -2.88 -0.15 10.30
C ARG A 8 -2.17 1.19 10.36
N ARG A 9 -2.91 2.25 10.59
CA ARG A 9 -2.35 3.61 10.72
C ARG A 9 -1.96 3.89 12.18
N PRO A 10 -0.92 4.71 12.44
CA PRO A 10 -0.10 5.45 11.46
C PRO A 10 1.13 4.68 10.94
N GLN A 11 1.43 3.47 11.42
CA GLN A 11 2.66 2.75 11.01
C GLN A 11 2.58 2.19 9.57
N TRP A 12 1.39 2.17 8.99
CA TRP A 12 1.08 1.55 7.71
C TRP A 12 1.52 0.08 7.64
N HIS A 13 1.47 -0.65 8.75
CA HIS A 13 1.72 -2.09 8.75
C HIS A 13 0.46 -2.87 8.37
N CYS A 14 0.61 -4.06 7.82
CA CYS A 14 -0.53 -4.90 7.49
C CYS A 14 -1.15 -5.49 8.76
N GLN A 15 -2.47 -5.38 8.91
CA GLN A 15 -3.21 -5.90 10.08
C GLN A 15 -3.16 -7.43 10.21
N THR A 16 -3.02 -8.14 9.08
CA THR A 16 -3.10 -9.62 9.01
C THR A 16 -1.72 -10.31 8.97
N CYS A 17 -0.67 -9.61 8.54
CA CYS A 17 0.67 -10.19 8.48
C CYS A 17 1.39 -10.08 9.83
N ALA A 18 2.64 -10.54 9.92
CA ALA A 18 3.48 -10.28 11.09
C ALA A 18 3.52 -8.76 11.42
N ALA A 19 3.67 -8.43 12.71
CA ALA A 19 3.36 -7.10 13.28
C ALA A 19 4.04 -5.89 12.61
N ASP A 20 5.17 -6.11 11.94
CA ASP A 20 5.98 -5.08 11.28
C ASP A 20 6.02 -5.21 9.75
N THR A 21 5.12 -6.01 9.17
CA THR A 21 5.07 -6.18 7.72
C THR A 21 4.53 -4.90 7.08
N PRO A 22 5.30 -4.24 6.21
CA PRO A 22 4.86 -3.03 5.52
C PRO A 22 3.63 -3.29 4.65
N TRP A 23 2.57 -2.49 4.81
CA TRP A 23 1.46 -2.42 3.86
C TRP A 23 1.75 -1.38 2.77
N PRO A 24 1.48 -1.60 1.46
CA PRO A 24 0.87 -2.80 0.89
C PRO A 24 1.85 -3.98 0.86
N CYS A 25 1.52 -5.03 1.60
CA CYS A 25 2.26 -6.30 1.57
C CYS A 25 1.93 -7.06 0.29
N HIS A 26 2.69 -8.10 -0.06
CA HIS A 26 2.46 -8.83 -1.32
C HIS A 26 1.00 -9.30 -1.50
N PRO A 27 0.32 -9.92 -0.51
CA PRO A 27 -1.10 -10.26 -0.64
C PRO A 27 -2.03 -9.05 -0.84
N ALA A 28 -1.74 -7.90 -0.21
CA ALA A 28 -2.53 -6.68 -0.41
C ALA A 28 -2.38 -6.17 -1.84
N ARG A 29 -1.17 -6.20 -2.40
CA ARG A 29 -0.92 -5.78 -3.79
C ARG A 29 -1.70 -6.66 -4.78
N VAL A 30 -1.70 -7.98 -4.56
CA VAL A 30 -2.48 -8.93 -5.37
C VAL A 30 -3.97 -8.60 -5.27
N ARG A 31 -4.52 -8.47 -4.06
CA ARG A 31 -5.95 -8.18 -3.88
C ARG A 31 -6.36 -6.81 -4.44
N LEU A 32 -5.52 -5.80 -4.31
CA LEU A 32 -5.76 -4.48 -4.92
C LEU A 32 -5.74 -4.59 -6.46
N ALA A 33 -4.79 -5.33 -7.03
CA ALA A 33 -4.75 -5.56 -8.47
C ALA A 33 -5.98 -6.33 -8.97
N GLU A 34 -6.44 -7.35 -8.23
CA GLU A 34 -7.65 -8.11 -8.54
C GLU A 34 -8.91 -7.24 -8.46
N ALA A 35 -9.02 -6.39 -7.42
CA ALA A 35 -10.17 -5.53 -7.21
C ALA A 35 -10.36 -4.48 -8.33
N TYR A 36 -9.26 -3.98 -8.91
CA TYR A 36 -9.30 -3.04 -10.03
C TYR A 36 -9.27 -3.73 -11.41
N GLY A 37 -8.82 -4.99 -11.49
CA GLY A 37 -8.78 -5.77 -12.72
C GLY A 37 -8.00 -5.06 -13.84
N CYS A 38 -8.68 -4.77 -14.95
CA CYS A 38 -8.10 -4.05 -16.09
C CYS A 38 -7.90 -2.55 -15.83
N ASP A 39 -8.50 -1.97 -14.78
CA ASP A 39 -8.37 -0.55 -14.44
C ASP A 39 -7.08 -0.24 -13.68
N ARG A 40 -5.95 -0.39 -14.38
CA ARG A 40 -4.61 -0.08 -13.85
C ARG A 40 -4.44 1.40 -13.50
N ILE A 41 -5.15 2.27 -14.22
CA ILE A 41 -5.11 3.73 -13.99
C ILE A 41 -5.80 4.05 -12.66
N GLY A 42 -7.01 3.52 -12.43
CA GLY A 42 -7.72 3.67 -11.17
C GLY A 42 -6.92 3.16 -9.97
N LEU A 43 -6.28 1.99 -10.12
CA LEU A 43 -5.39 1.45 -9.08
C LEU A 43 -4.24 2.41 -8.76
N SER A 44 -3.55 2.89 -9.79
CA SER A 44 -2.43 3.83 -9.67
C SER A 44 -2.86 5.14 -8.99
N ILE A 45 -4.02 5.69 -9.38
CA ILE A 45 -4.58 6.89 -8.77
C ILE A 45 -4.89 6.66 -7.29
N TYR A 46 -5.52 5.54 -6.94
CA TYR A 46 -5.86 5.21 -5.56
C TYR A 46 -4.63 5.16 -4.66
N VAL A 47 -3.61 4.39 -5.02
CA VAL A 47 -2.40 4.25 -4.18
C VAL A 47 -1.54 5.52 -4.21
N SER A 48 -1.58 6.31 -5.27
CA SER A 48 -0.95 7.65 -5.31
C SER A 48 -1.66 8.63 -4.37
N GLY A 49 -2.99 8.52 -4.22
CA GLY A 49 -3.73 9.26 -3.20
C GLY A 49 -3.26 8.92 -1.78
N LEU A 50 -3.02 7.64 -1.50
CA LEU A 50 -2.45 7.21 -0.23
C LEU A 50 -1.01 7.69 -0.01
N LEU A 51 -0.22 7.85 -1.09
CA LEU A 51 1.14 8.39 -1.00
C LEU A 51 1.17 9.76 -0.31
N PHE A 52 0.25 10.67 -0.66
CA PHE A 52 0.15 11.99 -0.03
C PHE A 52 -0.18 11.94 1.46
N VAL A 53 -0.81 10.86 1.90
CA VAL A 53 -1.17 10.65 3.30
C VAL A 53 0.02 10.07 4.06
N VAL A 54 0.65 9.02 3.52
CA VAL A 54 1.76 8.34 4.21
C VAL A 54 3.01 9.21 4.31
N VAL A 55 3.28 10.11 3.36
CA VAL A 55 4.42 11.05 3.48
C VAL A 55 4.29 11.99 4.69
N VAL A 56 3.06 12.27 5.14
CA VAL A 56 2.81 13.07 6.33
C VAL A 56 2.89 12.21 7.60
N GLU A 57 2.44 10.96 7.53
CA GLU A 57 2.41 10.05 8.69
C GLU A 57 3.74 9.36 9.00
N LEU A 58 4.62 9.21 8.00
CA LEU A 58 5.94 8.61 8.12
C LEU A 58 7.04 9.59 7.63
N PRO A 59 7.21 10.75 8.30
CA PRO A 59 8.16 11.79 7.87
C PRO A 59 9.63 11.33 7.90
N GLU A 60 9.94 10.26 8.64
CA GLU A 60 11.27 9.66 8.73
C GLU A 60 11.62 8.77 7.53
N VAL A 61 10.64 8.35 6.73
CA VAL A 61 10.85 7.47 5.57
C VAL A 61 11.08 8.32 4.33
N ALA A 62 12.10 7.99 3.54
CA ALA A 62 12.42 8.74 2.34
C ALA A 62 11.23 8.70 1.34
N PRO A 63 10.86 9.83 0.71
CA PRO A 63 9.74 9.86 -0.25
C PRO A 63 9.90 8.87 -1.41
N ALA A 64 11.13 8.61 -1.86
CA ALA A 64 11.42 7.62 -2.88
C ALA A 64 11.06 6.19 -2.42
N GLU A 65 11.34 5.83 -1.16
CA GLU A 65 10.98 4.53 -0.60
C GLU A 65 9.46 4.37 -0.49
N LEU A 66 8.75 5.43 -0.09
CA LEU A 66 7.28 5.43 -0.06
C LEU A 66 6.69 5.29 -1.47
N TYR A 67 7.29 5.92 -2.49
CA TYR A 67 6.89 5.76 -3.88
C TYR A 67 7.06 4.32 -4.37
N GLU A 68 8.23 3.71 -4.13
CA GLU A 68 8.50 2.31 -4.50
C GLU A 68 7.53 1.35 -3.80
N ARG A 69 7.22 1.62 -2.54
CA ARG A 69 6.32 0.81 -1.74
C ARG A 69 4.85 0.90 -2.18
N PHE A 70 4.35 2.09 -2.46
CA PHE A 70 2.93 2.32 -2.74
C PHE A 70 2.59 2.31 -4.23
N VAL A 71 3.42 2.89 -5.10
CA VAL A 71 3.02 3.25 -6.48
C VAL A 71 3.79 2.47 -7.55
N ALA A 72 5.10 2.26 -7.39
CA ALA A 72 5.94 1.76 -8.49
C ALA A 72 5.49 0.41 -9.09
N TRP A 73 4.81 -0.43 -8.31
CA TRP A 73 4.32 -1.74 -8.71
C TRP A 73 2.99 -1.74 -9.48
N THR A 74 2.29 -0.60 -9.61
CA THR A 74 1.00 -0.52 -10.33
C THR A 74 1.15 -0.37 -11.84
N ARG A 75 2.38 -0.20 -12.31
CA ARG A 75 2.73 -0.10 -13.73
C ARG A 75 2.47 -1.41 -14.48
#